data_AF-A0A0C9RVX6-F1
#
_entry.id   AF-A0A0C9RVX6-F1
#
_cell.length_a   1.000
_cell.length_b   1.000
_cell.length_c   1.000
_cell.angle_alpha   90.00
_cell.angle_beta   90.00
_cell.angle_gamma   90.00
#
_symmetry.space_group_name_H-M   'P 1'
#
loop_
_entity.id
_entity.type
_entity.pdbx_description
1 polymer ?
#
loop_
_entity_poly.entity_id
_entity_poly.type
_entity_poly.pdbx_seq_one_letter_code
_entity_poly.pdbx_strand_id
1 'polypeptide(L)'
;MMQVVKVLKRLAWASALGQLSEMETNPLDKLPFKNTSQNMNNKMVSMHKDGLGIGDQYISLEALELLVELLLRHRNLRNSFFMSSDTKTFIVGMLLYPSDELLRYRAAMLFLKLGTFQCHSRDKQRSLRQNILHALIEAKDEASTYQTNCLHFWELLGQLFYRIEDPEEYGLAQKQLKDELLWLDTAPAAVDEEDKLMEGHLLLTRVLVETLDYRNVGSSKGPHGRSLVRKLVSIFLFPESTYLWHEEATNGKNIPSGVHFGILGTSGENDRVLQSKCGTRGSREKAFQLLICLATHCMDSLLELVELLTKIHFTDELVDWDQPLSYGQKTVGGYVGLKNGGATCYMNSVFQQLFMQPEVRKTVLGCIECADAEKKNSVFFQIQAMFGALLGSSLDHYTPQGFWGAFRDYDGMPVNIREHQDAFEFFNRLYDAIDETLKTYHPTETLAKIFGGIFAQQVICRGCPHKSEKEEAFAAISVDVK
;
A
#
# COMPACT_ATOMS: atom_id res chain seq x y z
N MET A 1 -25.66 22.53 36.17
CA MET A 1 -24.29 22.59 35.61
C MET A 1 -23.67 21.19 35.45
N MET A 2 -23.36 20.43 36.51
CA MET A 2 -22.83 19.05 36.35
C MET A 2 -23.77 18.10 35.60
N GLN A 3 -25.08 18.21 35.82
CA GLN A 3 -26.09 17.42 35.10
C GLN A 3 -26.13 17.79 33.60
N VAL A 4 -25.84 19.04 33.26
CA VAL A 4 -25.78 19.53 31.86
C VAL A 4 -24.60 18.89 31.14
N VAL A 5 -23.42 18.81 31.78
CA VAL A 5 -22.24 18.12 31.23
C VAL A 5 -22.54 16.64 30.94
N LYS A 6 -23.24 15.96 31.86
CA LYS A 6 -23.64 14.56 31.65
C LYS A 6 -24.60 14.40 30.47
N VAL A 7 -25.59 15.29 30.35
CA VAL A 7 -26.56 15.27 29.24
C VAL A 7 -25.87 15.56 27.91
N LEU A 8 -25.03 16.60 27.83
CA LEU A 8 -24.29 16.93 26.60
C LEU A 8 -23.36 15.79 26.18
N LYS A 9 -22.67 15.15 27.13
CA LYS A 9 -21.83 13.98 26.83
C LYS A 9 -22.62 12.83 26.23
N ARG A 10 -23.79 12.51 26.80
CA ARG A 10 -24.67 11.45 26.29
C ARG A 10 -25.29 11.82 24.95
N LEU A 11 -25.72 13.07 24.79
CA LEU A 11 -26.31 13.59 23.57
C LEU A 11 -25.30 13.51 22.41
N ALA A 12 -24.09 14.02 22.61
CA ALA A 12 -23.02 13.97 21.61
C ALA A 12 -22.72 12.53 21.19
N TRP A 13 -22.56 11.64 22.16
CA TRP A 13 -22.26 10.23 21.87
C TRP A 13 -23.40 9.50 21.16
N ALA A 14 -24.63 9.58 21.69
CA ALA A 14 -25.77 8.85 21.16
C ALA A 14 -26.13 9.30 19.75
N SER A 15 -26.05 10.60 19.48
CA SER A 15 -26.27 11.14 18.13
C SER A 15 -25.13 10.78 17.17
N ALA A 16 -23.87 10.74 17.63
CA ALA A 16 -22.75 10.28 16.79
C ALA A 16 -22.87 8.81 16.33
N LEU A 17 -23.60 7.99 17.08
CA LEU A 17 -23.89 6.59 16.74
C LEU A 17 -25.26 6.36 16.07
N GLY A 18 -26.05 7.42 15.85
CA GLY A 18 -27.42 7.30 15.33
C GLY A 18 -28.40 6.62 16.29
N GLN A 19 -28.11 6.63 17.59
CA GLN A 19 -28.85 5.94 18.66
C GLN A 19 -29.52 6.93 19.63
N LEU A 20 -30.14 7.99 19.12
CA LEU A 20 -30.83 9.00 19.95
C LEU A 20 -31.91 8.39 20.87
N SER A 21 -32.50 7.26 20.48
CA SER A 21 -33.46 6.50 21.31
C SER A 21 -32.87 5.94 22.61
N GLU A 22 -31.55 5.84 22.73
CA GLU A 22 -30.87 5.30 23.91
C GLU A 22 -30.44 6.35 24.94
N MET A 23 -30.80 7.63 24.74
CA MET A 23 -30.37 8.76 25.59
C MET A 23 -30.80 8.63 27.07
N GLU A 24 -31.89 7.89 27.33
CA GLU A 24 -32.44 7.66 28.68
C GLU A 24 -31.66 6.61 29.49
N THR A 25 -31.04 5.63 28.81
CA THR A 25 -30.12 4.67 29.42
C THR A 25 -28.71 5.24 29.43
N ASN A 26 -27.84 4.89 30.40
CA ASN A 26 -26.46 5.37 30.36
C ASN A 26 -25.76 4.69 29.16
N PRO A 27 -25.50 5.37 28.03
CA PRO A 27 -25.07 4.72 26.79
C PRO A 27 -23.67 4.12 26.94
N LEU A 28 -22.89 4.68 27.86
CA LEU A 28 -21.53 4.26 28.22
C LEU A 28 -21.50 2.96 29.05
N ASP A 29 -22.62 2.57 29.70
CA ASP A 29 -22.71 1.33 30.48
C ASP A 29 -23.11 0.11 29.62
N LYS A 30 -23.63 0.34 28.41
CA LYS A 30 -24.07 -0.70 27.47
C LYS A 30 -22.98 -1.15 26.48
N LEU A 31 -21.77 -0.58 26.56
CA LEU A 31 -20.65 -1.03 25.75
C LEU A 31 -20.19 -2.43 26.21
N PRO A 32 -19.91 -3.35 25.27
CA PRO A 32 -19.66 -4.75 25.56
C PRO A 32 -18.21 -4.98 25.98
N PHE A 33 -17.85 -4.55 27.18
CA PHE A 33 -16.45 -4.62 27.64
C PHE A 33 -16.07 -5.89 28.41
N LYS A 34 -16.88 -6.95 28.38
CA LYS A 34 -16.47 -8.26 28.90
C LYS A 34 -17.02 -9.39 28.02
N ASN A 35 -16.14 -10.00 27.23
CA ASN A 35 -16.32 -11.24 26.46
C ASN A 35 -17.18 -11.14 25.20
N THR A 36 -16.57 -10.92 24.02
CA THR A 36 -16.70 -11.77 22.81
C THR A 36 -16.13 -11.05 21.58
N SER A 37 -14.88 -11.34 21.25
CA SER A 37 -14.09 -10.75 20.16
C SER A 37 -14.39 -11.28 18.74
N GLN A 38 -15.51 -11.97 18.51
CA GLN A 38 -15.76 -12.61 17.19
C GLN A 38 -17.15 -12.37 16.58
N ASN A 39 -18.19 -12.04 17.36
CA ASN A 39 -19.55 -11.88 16.81
C ASN A 39 -19.93 -10.44 16.43
N MET A 40 -19.07 -9.45 16.70
CA MET A 40 -19.41 -8.02 16.56
C MET A 40 -19.01 -7.37 15.24
N ASN A 41 -17.97 -7.88 14.56
CA ASN A 41 -17.62 -7.41 13.22
C ASN A 41 -18.84 -7.51 12.30
N ASN A 42 -19.63 -8.59 12.37
CA ASN A 42 -20.80 -8.77 11.51
C ASN A 42 -21.98 -7.83 11.84
N LYS A 43 -22.10 -7.31 13.07
CA LYS A 43 -23.21 -6.43 13.47
C LYS A 43 -22.90 -4.95 13.26
N MET A 44 -21.67 -4.50 13.53
CA MET A 44 -21.25 -3.12 13.21
C MET A 44 -21.02 -2.93 11.71
N VAL A 45 -20.51 -3.94 10.98
CA VAL A 45 -20.46 -3.93 9.50
C VAL A 45 -21.86 -3.83 8.87
N SER A 46 -22.91 -4.31 9.55
CA SER A 46 -24.29 -4.11 9.07
C SER A 46 -24.80 -2.67 9.24
N MET A 47 -24.29 -1.92 10.23
CA MET A 47 -24.68 -0.52 10.48
C MET A 47 -23.96 0.48 9.57
N HIS A 48 -22.82 0.09 8.98
CA HIS A 48 -22.09 0.91 8.00
C HIS A 48 -22.85 1.14 6.68
N LYS A 49 -24.00 0.48 6.44
CA LYS A 49 -24.78 0.60 5.20
C LYS A 49 -25.83 1.70 5.21
N ASP A 50 -26.29 2.15 6.38
CA ASP A 50 -27.22 3.27 6.50
C ASP A 50 -26.44 4.49 7.02
N GLY A 51 -26.17 5.45 6.14
CA GLY A 51 -25.44 6.67 6.49
C GLY A 51 -26.10 7.43 7.64
N LEU A 52 -25.28 8.03 8.53
CA LEU A 52 -25.77 8.83 9.64
C LEU A 52 -26.64 9.99 9.12
N GLY A 53 -27.82 10.19 9.70
CA GLY A 53 -28.69 11.29 9.32
C GLY A 53 -28.03 12.65 9.56
N ILE A 54 -28.20 13.60 8.63
CA ILE A 54 -27.63 14.96 8.72
C ILE A 54 -28.03 15.66 10.04
N GLY A 55 -29.25 15.41 10.53
CA GLY A 55 -29.72 15.94 11.82
C GLY A 55 -28.93 15.42 13.01
N ASP A 56 -28.61 14.12 13.03
CA ASP A 56 -27.87 13.48 14.12
C ASP A 56 -26.41 13.94 14.13
N GLN A 57 -25.82 14.10 12.94
CA GLN A 57 -24.50 14.69 12.77
C GLN A 57 -24.43 16.10 13.35
N TYR A 58 -25.41 16.95 13.02
CA TYR A 58 -25.48 18.33 13.52
C TYR A 58 -25.65 18.39 15.05
N ILE A 59 -26.57 17.59 15.59
CA ILE A 59 -26.81 17.51 17.04
C ILE A 59 -25.55 17.07 17.79
N SER A 60 -24.84 16.07 17.27
CA SER A 60 -23.60 15.57 17.85
C SER A 60 -22.53 16.67 17.93
N LEU A 61 -22.31 17.37 16.81
CA LEU A 61 -21.31 18.43 16.72
C LEU A 61 -21.61 19.57 17.68
N GLU A 62 -22.82 20.10 17.65
CA GLU A 62 -23.23 21.22 18.52
C GLU A 62 -23.16 20.82 20.00
N ALA A 63 -23.58 19.60 20.35
CA ALA A 63 -23.50 19.08 21.71
C ALA A 63 -22.05 18.96 22.19
N LEU A 64 -21.15 18.48 21.32
CA LEU A 64 -19.72 18.34 21.64
C LEU A 64 -19.03 19.70 21.77
N GLU A 65 -19.36 20.66 20.91
CA GLU A 65 -18.83 22.03 20.97
C GLU A 65 -19.25 22.75 22.25
N LEU A 66 -20.54 22.69 22.58
CA LEU A 66 -21.07 23.25 23.81
C LEU A 66 -20.43 22.58 25.04
N LEU A 67 -20.24 21.26 25.01
CA LEU A 67 -19.57 20.53 26.08
C LEU A 67 -18.14 21.06 26.29
N VAL A 68 -17.34 21.11 25.22
CA VAL A 68 -15.94 21.57 25.32
C VAL A 68 -15.87 23.03 25.76
N GLU A 69 -16.71 23.91 25.22
CA GLU A 69 -16.74 25.33 25.59
C GLU A 69 -17.12 25.52 27.08
N LEU A 70 -18.06 24.73 27.61
CA LEU A 70 -18.38 24.72 29.04
C LEU A 70 -17.22 24.24 29.91
N LEU A 71 -16.50 23.21 29.48
CA LEU A 71 -15.32 22.68 30.19
C LEU A 71 -14.17 23.70 30.20
N LEU A 72 -14.01 24.48 29.12
CA LEU A 72 -13.01 25.55 29.05
C LEU A 72 -13.33 26.70 30.02
N ARG A 73 -14.61 27.09 30.14
CA ARG A 73 -15.05 28.21 30.98
C ARG A 73 -15.14 27.90 32.47
N HIS A 74 -15.42 26.64 32.85
CA HIS A 74 -15.70 26.29 34.24
C HIS A 74 -14.76 25.21 34.82
N ARG A 75 -13.82 25.64 35.69
CA ARG A 75 -12.82 24.75 36.34
C ARG A 75 -13.43 23.55 37.08
N ASN A 76 -14.50 23.76 37.85
CA ASN A 76 -15.12 22.68 38.65
C ASN A 76 -15.74 21.59 37.77
N LEU A 77 -16.36 21.97 36.64
CA LEU A 77 -16.92 21.03 35.68
C LEU A 77 -15.83 20.23 34.97
N ARG A 78 -14.74 20.91 34.61
CA ARG A 78 -13.57 20.30 33.99
C ARG A 78 -12.93 19.23 34.88
N ASN A 79 -12.67 19.56 36.14
CA ASN A 79 -12.11 18.60 37.09
C ASN A 79 -13.06 17.42 37.30
N SER A 80 -14.37 17.69 37.46
CA SER A 80 -15.38 16.63 37.58
C SER A 80 -15.45 15.72 36.34
N PHE A 81 -15.22 16.26 35.14
CA PHE A 81 -15.21 15.49 33.90
C PHE A 81 -14.02 14.54 33.85
N PHE A 82 -12.80 15.01 34.11
CA PHE A 82 -11.62 14.13 34.08
C PHE A 82 -11.56 13.14 35.25
N MET A 83 -12.26 13.39 36.35
CA MET A 83 -12.40 12.42 37.45
C MET A 83 -13.45 11.34 37.18
N SER A 84 -14.31 11.49 36.18
CA SER A 84 -15.32 10.46 35.89
C SER A 84 -14.71 9.31 35.08
N SER A 85 -15.02 8.08 35.48
CA SER A 85 -14.45 6.85 34.89
C SER A 85 -14.79 6.64 33.41
N ASP A 86 -15.89 7.24 32.97
CA ASP A 86 -16.48 7.12 31.64
C ASP A 86 -15.91 8.15 30.63
N THR A 87 -15.04 9.07 31.07
CA THR A 87 -14.44 10.09 30.21
C THR A 87 -13.45 9.51 29.21
N LYS A 88 -12.68 8.49 29.62
CA LYS A 88 -11.75 7.81 28.71
C LYS A 88 -12.52 7.17 27.55
N THR A 89 -13.54 6.38 27.88
CA THR A 89 -14.43 5.73 26.91
C THR A 89 -15.11 6.74 26.00
N PHE A 90 -15.57 7.87 26.55
CA PHE A 90 -16.17 8.94 25.75
C PHE A 90 -15.19 9.58 24.76
N ILE A 91 -13.96 9.91 25.18
CA ILE A 91 -12.97 10.50 24.27
C ILE A 91 -12.60 9.50 23.16
N VAL A 92 -12.26 8.27 23.55
CA VAL A 92 -11.81 7.23 22.62
C VAL A 92 -12.90 6.87 21.63
N GLY A 93 -14.13 6.60 22.08
CA GLY A 93 -15.12 6.16 21.13
C GLY A 93 -15.70 7.28 20.26
N MET A 94 -15.64 8.56 20.66
CA MET A 94 -15.93 9.66 19.71
C MET A 94 -14.90 9.73 18.57
N LEU A 95 -13.70 9.16 18.77
CA LEU A 95 -12.64 9.13 17.76
C LEU A 95 -12.64 7.85 16.92
N LEU A 96 -13.23 6.75 17.39
CA LEU A 96 -13.15 5.44 16.73
C LEU A 96 -14.49 4.92 16.20
N TYR A 97 -15.59 5.17 16.92
CA TYR A 97 -16.87 4.50 16.66
C TYR A 97 -17.80 5.20 15.67
N PRO A 98 -17.90 6.55 15.61
CA PRO A 98 -18.75 7.20 14.63
C PRO A 98 -18.37 6.76 13.23
N SER A 99 -19.35 6.43 12.39
CA SER A 99 -19.11 6.03 10.99
C SER A 99 -18.68 7.22 10.13
N ASP A 100 -19.14 8.43 10.46
CA ASP A 100 -18.82 9.67 9.76
C ASP A 100 -17.43 10.21 10.11
N GLU A 101 -16.60 10.46 9.08
CA GLU A 101 -15.24 10.97 9.22
C GLU A 101 -15.20 12.40 9.76
N LEU A 102 -16.13 13.26 9.33
CA LEU A 102 -16.19 14.65 9.77
C LEU A 102 -16.42 14.77 11.28
N LEU A 103 -17.28 13.92 11.85
CA LEU A 103 -17.48 13.83 13.30
C LEU A 103 -16.19 13.47 14.04
N ARG A 104 -15.46 12.45 13.57
CA ARG A 104 -14.20 12.03 14.18
C ARG A 104 -13.14 13.14 14.10
N TYR A 105 -13.01 13.79 12.95
CA TYR A 105 -12.12 14.93 12.75
C TYR A 105 -12.45 16.10 13.71
N ARG A 106 -13.73 16.50 13.79
CA ARG A 106 -14.16 17.59 14.67
C ARG A 106 -13.97 17.25 16.14
N ALA A 107 -14.23 16.00 16.54
CA ALA A 107 -13.97 15.54 17.89
C ALA A 107 -12.48 15.65 18.24
N ALA A 108 -11.58 15.20 17.35
CA ALA A 108 -10.14 15.35 17.53
C ALA A 108 -9.73 16.82 17.73
N MET A 109 -10.20 17.73 16.88
CA MET A 109 -9.91 19.16 16.98
C MET A 109 -10.39 19.78 18.31
N LEU A 110 -11.59 19.40 18.78
CA LEU A 110 -12.14 19.92 20.04
C LEU A 110 -11.41 19.35 21.26
N PHE A 111 -11.01 18.08 21.23
CA PHE A 111 -10.19 17.50 22.29
C PHE A 111 -8.77 18.07 22.32
N LEU A 112 -8.20 18.41 21.16
CA LEU A 112 -6.93 19.15 21.09
C LEU A 112 -7.07 20.54 21.72
N LYS A 113 -8.14 21.27 21.41
CA LYS A 113 -8.44 22.58 22.01
C LYS A 113 -8.55 22.47 23.54
N LEU A 114 -9.15 21.39 24.04
CA LEU A 114 -9.25 21.11 25.48
C LEU A 114 -7.88 20.77 26.10
N GLY A 115 -7.05 19.98 25.42
CA GLY A 115 -5.73 19.57 25.89
C GLY A 115 -4.69 20.70 25.88
N THR A 116 -4.76 21.61 24.91
CA THR A 116 -3.84 22.75 24.77
C THR A 116 -4.22 23.98 25.59
N PHE A 117 -5.36 23.93 26.30
CA PHE A 117 -5.84 25.04 27.10
C PHE A 117 -4.92 25.30 28.33
N GLN A 118 -4.25 26.45 28.34
CA GLN A 118 -3.37 26.87 29.43
C GLN A 118 -4.18 27.36 30.65
N CYS A 119 -4.18 26.58 31.73
CA CYS A 119 -4.77 26.98 33.00
C CYS A 119 -3.69 27.62 33.90
N HIS A 120 -3.88 28.88 34.30
CA HIS A 120 -2.91 29.67 35.08
C HIS A 120 -2.82 29.28 36.58
N SER A 121 -3.09 28.03 36.97
CA SER A 121 -3.07 27.62 38.38
C SER A 121 -1.90 26.70 38.73
N ARG A 122 -1.11 27.09 39.73
CA ARG A 122 0.04 26.36 40.32
C ARG A 122 -0.35 25.10 41.14
N ASP A 123 -1.42 24.39 40.78
CA ASP A 123 -1.84 23.19 41.51
C ASP A 123 -1.29 21.91 40.86
N LYS A 124 -0.77 21.01 41.70
CA LYS A 124 -0.18 19.69 41.36
C LYS A 124 -1.19 18.65 40.78
N GLN A 125 -2.24 19.07 40.10
CA GLN A 125 -3.15 18.15 39.38
C GLN A 125 -2.62 17.91 37.97
N ARG A 126 -2.75 16.67 37.47
CA ARG A 126 -2.38 16.32 36.08
C ARG A 126 -2.97 17.33 35.10
N SER A 127 -2.15 17.76 34.14
CA SER A 127 -2.59 18.67 33.10
C SER A 127 -3.74 18.04 32.30
N LEU A 128 -4.58 18.89 31.69
CA LEU A 128 -5.67 18.40 30.84
C LEU A 128 -5.11 17.56 29.69
N ARG A 129 -3.98 18.00 29.14
CA ARG A 129 -3.16 17.30 28.16
C ARG A 129 -2.77 15.89 28.65
N GLN A 130 -2.21 15.76 29.85
CA GLN A 130 -1.82 14.47 30.43
C GLN A 130 -3.01 13.51 30.57
N ASN A 131 -4.18 13.98 30.99
CA ASN A 131 -5.36 13.12 31.13
C ASN A 131 -5.82 12.56 29.78
N ILE A 132 -5.80 13.39 28.73
CA ILE A 132 -6.16 12.96 27.38
C ILE A 132 -5.07 12.03 26.81
N LEU A 133 -3.79 12.36 26.97
CA LEU A 133 -2.66 11.51 26.56
C LEU A 133 -2.75 10.11 27.18
N HIS A 134 -2.96 10.02 28.49
CA HIS A 134 -3.12 8.72 29.17
C HIS A 134 -4.32 7.93 28.64
N ALA A 135 -5.45 8.59 28.37
CA ALA A 135 -6.63 7.92 27.82
C ALA A 135 -6.37 7.34 26.42
N LEU A 136 -5.66 8.09 25.56
CA LEU A 136 -5.32 7.64 24.21
C LEU A 136 -4.25 6.54 24.23
N ILE A 137 -3.19 6.68 25.03
CA ILE A 137 -2.12 5.66 25.11
C ILE A 137 -2.67 4.31 25.58
N GLU A 138 -3.59 4.31 26.56
CA GLU A 138 -4.23 3.08 27.03
C GLU A 138 -5.16 2.42 25.99
N ALA A 139 -5.66 3.20 25.02
CA ALA A 139 -6.60 2.75 24.00
C ALA A 139 -5.95 2.44 22.63
N LYS A 140 -4.62 2.39 22.54
CA LYS A 140 -3.91 2.08 21.29
C LYS A 140 -4.25 0.70 20.71
N ASP A 141 -4.38 -0.31 21.57
CA ASP A 141 -4.71 -1.68 21.15
C ASP A 141 -6.12 -1.72 20.57
N GLU A 142 -7.03 -0.92 21.14
CA GLU A 142 -8.39 -0.75 20.62
C GLU A 142 -8.38 -0.03 19.27
N ALA A 143 -7.63 1.08 19.15
CA ALA A 143 -7.48 1.78 17.88
C ALA A 143 -6.93 0.88 16.76
N SER A 144 -6.07 -0.08 17.11
CA SER A 144 -5.51 -1.07 16.17
C SER A 144 -6.54 -2.05 15.62
N THR A 145 -7.68 -2.23 16.32
CA THR A 145 -8.80 -3.06 15.84
C THR A 145 -9.72 -2.32 14.86
N TYR A 146 -9.75 -0.99 14.91
CA TYR A 146 -10.56 -0.12 14.04
C TYR A 146 -9.70 0.52 12.93
N GLN A 147 -9.08 -0.31 12.10
CA GLN A 147 -8.11 0.08 11.08
C GLN A 147 -8.59 1.21 10.15
N THR A 148 -9.87 1.22 9.78
CA THR A 148 -10.45 2.23 8.88
C THR A 148 -10.72 3.59 9.53
N ASN A 149 -11.06 3.60 10.82
CA ASN A 149 -11.49 4.81 11.54
C ASN A 149 -10.39 5.43 12.41
N CYS A 150 -9.25 4.77 12.58
CA CYS A 150 -8.25 5.15 13.58
C CYS A 150 -7.41 6.40 13.25
N LEU A 151 -7.49 6.95 12.04
CA LEU A 151 -6.59 8.04 11.59
C LEU A 151 -6.60 9.25 12.54
N HIS A 152 -7.78 9.82 12.83
CA HIS A 152 -7.90 11.02 13.66
C HIS A 152 -7.53 10.78 15.13
N PHE A 153 -7.61 9.54 15.60
CA PHE A 153 -7.09 9.15 16.91
C PHE A 153 -5.57 9.32 16.96
N TRP A 154 -4.86 8.83 15.94
CA TRP A 154 -3.40 8.96 15.83
C TRP A 154 -2.97 10.41 15.58
N GLU A 155 -3.72 11.18 14.79
CA GLU A 155 -3.47 12.61 14.58
C GLU A 155 -3.57 13.41 15.88
N LEU A 156 -4.62 13.18 16.68
CA LEU A 156 -4.78 13.82 17.98
C LEU A 156 -3.62 13.44 18.91
N LEU A 157 -3.28 12.15 18.98
CA LEU A 157 -2.18 11.67 19.82
C LEU A 157 -0.84 12.31 19.41
N GLY A 158 -0.56 12.39 18.11
CA GLY A 158 0.61 13.07 17.57
C GLY A 158 0.61 14.55 17.93
N GLN A 159 -0.47 15.28 17.68
CA GLN A 159 -0.56 16.71 18.01
C GLN A 159 -0.43 16.99 19.51
N LEU A 160 -0.92 16.09 20.38
CA LEU A 160 -0.73 16.16 21.82
C LEU A 160 0.69 15.80 22.27
N PHE A 161 1.51 15.16 21.44
CA PHE A 161 2.94 15.02 21.69
C PHE A 161 3.76 16.13 21.02
N TYR A 162 3.18 16.93 20.11
CA TYR A 162 3.89 18.03 19.50
C TYR A 162 4.16 19.16 20.51
N ARG A 163 5.41 19.63 20.63
CA ARG A 163 5.84 20.67 21.60
C ARG A 163 5.51 20.30 23.06
N ILE A 164 6.18 19.28 23.57
CA ILE A 164 6.14 18.93 25.00
C ILE A 164 7.07 19.87 25.78
N GLU A 165 6.56 20.42 26.88
CA GLU A 165 7.34 21.21 27.83
C GLU A 165 7.51 20.49 29.19
N ASP A 166 6.62 19.54 29.49
CA ASP A 166 6.57 18.84 30.77
C ASP A 166 7.49 17.59 30.81
N PRO A 167 8.30 17.40 31.87
CA PRO A 167 9.20 16.25 31.98
C PRO A 167 8.52 14.87 32.03
N GLU A 168 7.31 14.77 32.61
CA GLU A 168 6.57 13.48 32.66
C GLU A 168 6.03 13.13 31.27
N GLU A 169 5.50 14.11 30.55
CA GLU A 169 5.07 13.95 29.15
C GLU A 169 6.25 13.55 28.24
N TYR A 170 7.44 14.11 28.50
CA TYR A 170 8.67 13.73 27.78
C TYR A 170 9.04 12.26 28.03
N GLY A 171 8.94 11.78 29.27
CA GLY A 171 9.14 10.37 29.61
C GLY A 171 8.13 9.43 28.92
N LEU A 172 6.86 9.84 28.83
CA LEU A 172 5.83 9.11 28.09
C LEU A 172 6.15 9.04 26.59
N ALA A 173 6.55 10.15 25.98
CA ALA A 173 6.94 10.19 24.57
C ALA A 173 8.14 9.27 24.27
N GLN A 174 9.14 9.22 25.15
CA GLN A 174 10.28 8.30 25.00
C GLN A 174 9.87 6.83 25.04
N LYS A 175 8.96 6.45 25.95
CA LYS A 175 8.43 5.09 26.00
C LYS A 175 7.65 4.77 24.72
N GLN A 176 6.78 5.69 24.32
CA GLN A 176 5.97 5.53 23.12
C GLN A 176 6.83 5.34 21.86
N LEU A 177 7.90 6.12 21.69
CA LEU A 177 8.79 5.98 20.54
C LEU A 177 9.42 4.57 20.47
N LYS A 178 9.80 3.98 21.61
CA LYS A 178 10.34 2.62 21.64
C LYS A 178 9.30 1.58 21.22
N ASP A 179 8.06 1.75 21.68
CA ASP A 179 6.94 0.87 21.35
C ASP A 179 6.59 0.95 19.85
N GLU A 180 6.58 2.16 19.28
CA GLU A 180 6.35 2.37 17.83
C GLU A 180 7.45 1.74 16.98
N LEU A 181 8.72 1.90 17.38
CA LEU A 181 9.84 1.30 16.65
C LEU A 181 9.82 -0.23 16.72
N LEU A 182 9.33 -0.82 17.81
CA LEU A 182 9.13 -2.27 17.93
C LEU A 182 7.96 -2.74 17.06
N TRP A 183 6.87 -1.96 17.03
CA TRP A 183 5.71 -2.26 16.19
C TRP A 183 6.07 -2.25 14.70
N LEU A 184 6.87 -1.29 14.24
CA LEU A 184 7.33 -1.19 12.85
C LEU A 184 8.09 -2.45 12.38
N ASP A 185 8.83 -3.11 13.29
CA ASP A 185 9.52 -4.36 12.96
C ASP A 185 8.52 -5.47 12.59
N THR A 186 7.39 -5.53 13.28
CA THR A 186 6.32 -6.52 13.07
C THR A 186 5.14 -6.03 12.23
N ALA A 187 5.22 -4.81 11.68
CA ALA A 187 4.07 -4.16 11.05
C ALA A 187 3.56 -4.93 9.81
N PRO A 188 2.23 -5.05 9.62
CA PRO A 188 1.63 -5.66 8.44
C PRO A 188 1.84 -4.80 7.17
N ALA A 189 1.59 -5.36 5.99
CA ALA A 189 1.58 -4.60 4.76
C ALA A 189 0.23 -3.88 4.58
N ALA A 190 0.27 -2.56 4.35
CA ALA A 190 -0.90 -1.76 4.02
C ALA A 190 -1.17 -1.87 2.52
N VAL A 191 -2.14 -2.70 2.16
CA VAL A 191 -2.55 -2.96 0.77
C VAL A 191 -3.89 -2.29 0.44
N ASP A 192 -4.76 -2.18 1.45
CA ASP A 192 -6.09 -1.59 1.34
C ASP A 192 -6.04 -0.09 1.62
N GLU A 193 -6.57 0.73 0.72
CA GLU A 193 -6.61 2.19 0.90
C GLU A 193 -7.50 2.62 2.07
N GLU A 194 -8.46 1.79 2.48
CA GLU A 194 -9.31 2.04 3.64
C GLU A 194 -8.55 1.80 4.95
N ASP A 195 -7.49 0.98 4.97
CA ASP A 195 -6.69 0.73 6.17
C ASP A 195 -5.77 1.94 6.48
N LYS A 196 -6.10 2.66 7.55
CA LYS A 196 -5.37 3.84 8.03
C LYS A 196 -4.40 3.56 9.16
N LEU A 197 -4.22 2.29 9.56
CA LEU A 197 -3.39 1.91 10.69
C LEU A 197 -1.91 2.28 10.45
N MET A 198 -1.36 1.88 9.31
CA MET A 198 0.03 2.20 8.94
C MET A 198 0.28 3.71 8.87
N GLU A 199 -0.69 4.47 8.34
CA GLU A 199 -0.61 5.94 8.27
C GLU A 199 -0.49 6.55 9.66
N GLY A 200 -1.31 6.08 10.61
CA GLY A 200 -1.31 6.54 12.00
C GLY A 200 -0.01 6.27 12.74
N HIS A 201 0.52 5.04 12.64
CA HIS A 201 1.79 4.67 13.28
C HIS A 201 3.00 5.43 12.70
N LEU A 202 3.06 5.61 11.39
CA LEU A 202 4.13 6.39 10.74
C LEU A 202 4.06 7.87 11.12
N LEU A 203 2.83 8.44 11.17
CA LEU A 203 2.60 9.80 11.62
C LEU A 203 3.09 10.00 13.06
N LEU A 204 2.69 9.10 13.98
CA LEU A 204 3.10 9.18 15.38
C LEU A 204 4.61 9.05 15.53
N THR A 205 5.23 8.10 14.82
CA THR A 205 6.69 7.92 14.83
C THR A 205 7.39 9.21 14.38
N ARG A 206 6.92 9.86 13.30
CA ARG A 206 7.46 11.13 12.82
C ARG A 206 7.41 12.21 13.90
N VAL A 207 6.24 12.40 14.51
CA VAL A 207 6.05 13.45 15.52
C VAL A 207 6.90 13.20 16.77
N LEU A 208 7.03 11.95 17.21
CA LEU A 208 7.86 11.59 18.36
C LEU A 208 9.35 11.81 18.08
N VAL A 209 9.84 11.42 16.89
CA VAL A 209 11.21 11.68 16.46
C VAL A 209 11.50 13.18 16.39
N GLU A 210 10.56 13.96 15.85
CA GLU A 210 10.68 15.42 15.74
C GLU A 210 10.70 16.09 17.13
N THR A 211 9.82 15.68 18.03
CA THR A 211 9.68 16.28 19.36
C THR A 211 10.84 15.93 20.29
N LEU A 212 11.32 14.69 20.25
CA LEU A 212 12.42 14.22 21.10
C LEU A 212 13.81 14.56 20.52
N ASP A 213 13.85 15.21 19.34
CA ASP A 213 15.04 15.43 18.52
C ASP A 213 15.89 14.14 18.34
N TYR A 214 15.21 13.00 18.22
CA TYR A 214 15.82 11.67 18.23
C TYR A 214 16.10 11.15 16.82
N ARG A 215 16.62 12.02 15.96
CA ARG A 215 16.80 11.72 14.51
C ARG A 215 17.90 10.71 14.22
N ASN A 216 18.81 10.52 15.17
CA ASN A 216 19.88 9.51 15.11
C ASN A 216 19.37 8.06 15.07
N VAL A 217 18.07 7.82 15.36
CA VAL A 217 17.43 6.52 15.16
C VAL A 217 17.46 6.07 13.69
N GLY A 218 17.52 7.04 12.76
CA GLY A 218 17.59 6.83 11.32
C GLY A 218 18.88 6.15 10.88
N SER A 219 20.00 6.61 11.42
CA SER A 219 21.35 6.17 11.07
C SER A 219 21.66 4.74 11.53
N SER A 220 22.46 4.04 10.77
CA SER A 220 23.16 2.80 11.14
C SER A 220 24.41 3.05 12.00
N LYS A 221 24.94 4.28 11.97
CA LYS A 221 26.12 4.70 12.72
C LYS A 221 25.70 5.53 13.93
N GLY A 222 25.85 4.96 15.13
CA GLY A 222 25.60 5.66 16.40
C GLY A 222 25.18 4.71 17.54
N PRO A 223 25.29 5.13 18.81
CA PRO A 223 25.00 4.29 19.98
C PRO A 223 23.53 3.84 20.11
N HIS A 224 22.62 4.46 19.34
CA HIS A 224 21.20 4.10 19.30
C HIS A 224 20.60 4.01 17.87
N GLY A 225 21.46 3.89 16.85
CA GLY A 225 21.02 3.76 15.47
C GLY A 225 20.24 2.47 15.26
N ARG A 226 18.98 2.55 14.80
CA ARG A 226 18.16 1.37 14.44
C ARG A 226 18.09 1.15 12.93
N SER A 227 18.89 1.88 12.15
CA SER A 227 18.87 1.84 10.68
C SER A 227 17.45 2.04 10.13
N LEU A 228 16.65 2.93 10.75
CA LEU A 228 15.27 3.12 10.36
C LEU A 228 15.14 3.66 8.93
N VAL A 229 16.10 4.50 8.49
CA VAL A 229 16.18 4.97 7.09
C VAL A 229 16.28 3.77 6.14
N ARG A 230 17.22 2.86 6.40
CA ARG A 230 17.39 1.64 5.61
C ARG A 230 16.12 0.80 5.59
N LYS A 231 15.51 0.54 6.74
CA LYS A 231 14.25 -0.23 6.83
C LYS A 231 13.13 0.41 6.01
N LEU A 232 12.93 1.72 6.14
CA LEU A 232 11.88 2.44 5.41
C LEU A 232 12.09 2.34 3.90
N VAL A 233 13.31 2.55 3.42
CA VAL A 233 13.63 2.47 1.99
C VAL A 233 13.53 1.02 1.49
N SER A 234 14.14 0.07 2.19
CA SER A 234 14.34 -1.30 1.68
C SER A 234 13.20 -2.27 1.95
N ILE A 235 12.31 -1.99 2.89
CA ILE A 235 11.19 -2.89 3.26
C ILE A 235 9.85 -2.20 3.06
N PHE A 236 9.73 -0.93 3.46
CA PHE A 236 8.44 -0.24 3.44
C PHE A 236 8.13 0.37 2.08
N LEU A 237 9.13 0.93 1.38
CA LEU A 237 8.91 1.67 0.14
C LEU A 237 9.34 0.94 -1.13
N PHE A 238 10.53 0.35 -1.15
CA PHE A 238 11.16 -0.22 -2.36
C PHE A 238 11.84 -1.59 -2.11
N PRO A 239 11.08 -2.62 -1.65
CA PRO A 239 11.64 -3.96 -1.47
C PRO A 239 12.15 -4.60 -2.77
N GLU A 240 11.49 -4.32 -3.89
CA GLU A 240 11.83 -4.88 -5.21
C GLU A 240 13.21 -4.42 -5.67
N SER A 241 13.50 -3.12 -5.51
CA SER A 241 14.80 -2.55 -5.91
C SER A 241 15.95 -3.04 -5.02
N THR A 242 15.68 -3.32 -3.75
CA THR A 242 16.69 -3.87 -2.83
C THR A 242 17.08 -5.29 -3.24
N TYR A 243 16.12 -6.09 -3.74
CA TYR A 243 16.40 -7.43 -4.24
C TYR A 243 17.31 -7.41 -5.47
N LEU A 244 17.01 -6.55 -6.45
CA LEU A 244 17.83 -6.37 -7.66
C LEU A 244 19.27 -6.00 -7.32
N TRP A 245 19.45 -5.06 -6.38
CA TRP A 245 20.77 -4.68 -5.88
C TRP A 245 21.57 -5.83 -5.25
N HIS A 246 20.91 -6.71 -4.49
CA HIS A 246 21.57 -7.87 -3.88
C HIS A 246 22.00 -8.92 -4.90
N GLU A 247 21.25 -9.07 -5.99
CA GLU A 247 21.58 -10.01 -7.07
C GLU A 247 22.84 -9.55 -7.83
N GLU A 248 22.92 -8.26 -8.15
CA GLU A 248 24.11 -7.63 -8.77
C GLU A 248 25.35 -7.74 -7.87
N ALA A 249 25.20 -7.51 -6.56
CA ALA A 249 26.31 -7.57 -5.62
C ALA A 249 26.85 -9.00 -5.35
N THR A 250 26.04 -10.04 -5.60
CA THR A 250 26.38 -11.44 -5.28
C THR A 250 26.69 -12.30 -6.51
N ASN A 251 26.71 -11.73 -7.73
CA ASN A 251 26.84 -12.50 -8.98
C ASN A 251 25.85 -13.69 -9.02
N GLY A 252 24.63 -13.50 -8.53
CA GLY A 252 23.57 -14.52 -8.51
C GLY A 252 23.80 -15.73 -7.60
N LYS A 253 24.82 -15.74 -6.72
CA LYS A 253 25.19 -16.95 -5.93
C LYS A 253 24.47 -17.11 -4.59
N ASN A 254 23.84 -16.06 -4.07
CA ASN A 254 23.12 -16.12 -2.79
C ASN A 254 21.76 -15.44 -2.93
N ILE A 255 20.79 -16.16 -3.47
CA ILE A 255 19.37 -15.80 -3.34
C ILE A 255 19.04 -15.89 -1.84
N PRO A 256 18.55 -14.82 -1.19
CA PRO A 256 18.09 -14.91 0.19
C PRO A 256 17.00 -16.00 0.25
N SER A 257 17.22 -17.01 1.09
CA SER A 257 16.27 -18.10 1.29
C SER A 257 14.93 -17.52 1.79
N GLY A 258 13.93 -17.53 0.92
CA GLY A 258 12.58 -17.01 1.23
C GLY A 258 11.93 -16.12 0.16
N VAL A 259 12.58 -15.89 -0.99
CA VAL A 259 12.01 -15.14 -2.11
C VAL A 259 11.53 -16.11 -3.21
N HIS A 260 10.21 -16.19 -3.40
CA HIS A 260 9.59 -16.88 -4.52
C HIS A 260 8.88 -15.85 -5.40
N PHE A 261 9.15 -15.85 -6.70
CA PHE A 261 8.36 -15.08 -7.67
C PHE A 261 6.92 -15.58 -7.62
N GLY A 262 6.01 -14.71 -7.18
CA GLY A 262 4.61 -15.08 -6.96
C GLY A 262 3.94 -15.63 -8.21
N ILE A 263 3.01 -16.56 -8.01
CA ILE A 263 2.12 -17.03 -9.07
C ILE A 263 1.03 -15.98 -9.27
N LEU A 264 0.84 -15.62 -10.54
CA LEU A 264 -0.13 -14.63 -10.97
C LEU A 264 -1.56 -15.19 -10.80
N GLY A 265 -2.39 -14.56 -9.97
CA GLY A 265 -3.79 -14.95 -9.75
C GLY A 265 -4.03 -15.73 -8.45
N THR A 266 -5.13 -15.41 -7.80
CA THR A 266 -5.53 -15.83 -6.45
C THR A 266 -5.49 -17.34 -6.18
N SER A 267 -4.66 -17.79 -5.23
CA SER A 267 -5.02 -18.86 -4.27
C SER A 267 -3.92 -19.10 -3.22
N GLY A 268 -4.27 -18.84 -1.95
CA GLY A 268 -3.91 -19.68 -0.78
C GLY A 268 -2.42 -19.88 -0.44
N GLU A 269 -2.01 -19.27 0.68
CA GLU A 269 -1.03 -19.82 1.64
C GLU A 269 0.25 -20.45 1.04
N ASN A 270 1.08 -19.62 0.40
CA ASN A 270 2.56 -19.67 0.38
C ASN A 270 3.18 -18.70 -0.66
N ASP A 271 2.38 -17.84 -1.28
CA ASP A 271 2.84 -16.87 -2.29
C ASP A 271 3.38 -15.58 -1.65
N ARG A 272 4.69 -15.52 -1.42
CA ARG A 272 5.38 -14.30 -0.94
C ARG A 272 5.77 -13.40 -2.10
N VAL A 273 4.80 -12.69 -2.67
CA VAL A 273 5.08 -11.57 -3.59
C VAL A 273 5.92 -10.53 -2.83
N LEU A 274 6.99 -10.01 -3.47
CA LEU A 274 7.71 -8.82 -2.97
C LEU A 274 6.72 -7.66 -2.94
N GLN A 275 6.18 -7.37 -1.76
CA GLN A 275 5.17 -6.33 -1.58
C GLN A 275 5.68 -5.31 -0.57
N SER A 276 5.68 -4.04 -0.97
CA SER A 276 5.97 -2.91 -0.09
C SER A 276 5.03 -2.89 1.11
N LYS A 277 5.55 -2.74 2.33
CA LYS A 277 4.68 -2.56 3.51
C LYS A 277 3.83 -1.29 3.41
N CYS A 278 4.30 -0.25 2.73
CA CYS A 278 3.51 0.94 2.39
C CYS A 278 2.99 0.83 0.95
N GLY A 279 1.93 0.06 0.72
CA GLY A 279 1.30 -0.08 -0.60
C GLY A 279 0.31 1.05 -0.95
N THR A 280 -0.27 1.72 0.06
CA THR A 280 -1.28 2.77 -0.15
C THR A 280 -0.66 4.15 -0.35
N ARG A 281 -1.39 5.07 -1.01
CA ARG A 281 -0.93 6.46 -1.20
C ARG A 281 -0.64 7.16 0.14
N GLY A 282 -1.55 7.03 1.11
CA GLY A 282 -1.40 7.66 2.42
C GLY A 282 -0.21 7.10 3.20
N SER A 283 -0.03 5.77 3.22
CA SER A 283 1.10 5.15 3.94
C SER A 283 2.46 5.52 3.33
N ARG A 284 2.55 5.62 1.99
CA ARG A 284 3.76 6.10 1.30
C ARG A 284 4.04 7.57 1.62
N GLU A 285 3.01 8.42 1.60
CA GLU A 285 3.16 9.84 1.96
C GLU A 285 3.70 10.01 3.39
N LYS A 286 3.13 9.29 4.37
CA LYS A 286 3.62 9.35 5.76
C LYS A 286 5.02 8.77 5.92
N ALA A 287 5.37 7.72 5.18
CA ALA A 287 6.72 7.17 5.17
C ALA A 287 7.74 8.18 4.59
N PHE A 288 7.41 8.88 3.50
CA PHE A 288 8.25 9.95 2.95
C PHE A 288 8.39 11.12 3.93
N GLN A 289 7.31 11.54 4.58
CA GLN A 289 7.37 12.58 5.62
C GLN A 289 8.28 12.18 6.78
N LEU A 290 8.25 10.91 7.19
CA LEU A 290 9.17 10.37 8.21
C LEU A 290 10.62 10.36 7.73
N LEU A 291 10.89 9.94 6.48
CA LEU A 291 12.24 9.99 5.88
C LEU A 291 12.80 11.41 5.84
N ILE A 292 11.99 12.38 5.40
CA ILE A 292 12.38 13.80 5.40
C ILE A 292 12.69 14.26 6.83
N CYS A 293 11.86 13.90 7.81
CA CYS A 293 12.11 14.23 9.22
C CYS A 293 13.41 13.62 9.74
N LEU A 294 13.75 12.39 9.37
CA LEU A 294 14.98 11.71 9.79
C LEU A 294 16.22 12.32 9.13
N ALA A 295 16.13 12.76 7.87
CA ALA A 295 17.23 13.36 7.14
C ALA A 295 17.46 14.84 7.52
N THR A 296 16.41 15.54 7.95
CA THR A 296 16.48 16.97 8.27
C THR A 296 17.29 17.21 9.56
N HIS A 297 18.34 18.03 9.47
CA HIS A 297 19.33 18.28 10.52
C HIS A 297 19.98 17.02 11.14
N CYS A 298 20.09 15.92 10.40
CA CYS A 298 20.87 14.74 10.79
C CYS A 298 21.71 14.27 9.59
N MET A 299 23.00 14.63 9.58
CA MET A 299 23.90 14.33 8.46
C MET A 299 24.08 12.83 8.23
N ASP A 300 24.16 12.02 9.29
CA ASP A 300 24.36 10.58 9.15
C ASP A 300 23.17 9.90 8.47
N SER A 301 21.95 10.22 8.90
CA SER A 301 20.70 9.74 8.28
C SER A 301 20.55 10.23 6.84
N LEU A 302 20.93 11.47 6.55
CA LEU A 302 20.91 12.03 5.20
C LEU A 302 21.88 11.31 4.27
N LEU A 303 23.13 11.12 4.70
CA LEU A 303 24.15 10.42 3.91
C LEU A 303 23.74 8.98 3.63
N GLU A 304 23.20 8.26 4.63
CA GLU A 304 22.69 6.90 4.43
C GLU A 304 21.50 6.87 3.46
N LEU A 305 20.57 7.82 3.56
CA LEU A 305 19.43 7.92 2.64
C LEU A 305 19.91 8.18 1.20
N VAL A 306 20.81 9.15 1.01
CA VAL A 306 21.35 9.47 -0.32
C VAL A 306 22.12 8.28 -0.88
N GLU A 307 22.96 7.62 -0.08
CA GLU A 307 23.69 6.42 -0.52
C GLU A 307 22.74 5.29 -0.98
N LEU A 308 21.66 5.05 -0.23
CA LEU A 308 20.66 4.04 -0.60
C LEU A 308 19.90 4.42 -1.86
N LEU A 309 19.44 5.67 -1.98
CA LEU A 309 18.73 6.14 -3.18
C LEU A 309 19.64 6.14 -4.40
N THR A 310 20.89 6.56 -4.26
CA THR A 310 21.88 6.50 -5.34
C THR A 310 22.05 5.08 -5.84
N LYS A 311 22.23 4.12 -4.92
CA LYS A 311 22.37 2.69 -5.26
C LYS A 311 21.12 2.07 -5.89
N ILE A 312 19.93 2.51 -5.48
CA ILE A 312 18.66 1.94 -5.93
C ILE A 312 18.26 2.49 -7.31
N HIS A 313 18.54 3.76 -7.58
CA HIS A 313 18.00 4.45 -8.75
C HIS A 313 19.02 4.78 -9.83
N PHE A 314 20.32 4.73 -9.54
CA PHE A 314 21.34 5.15 -10.49
C PHE A 314 22.37 4.04 -10.72
N THR A 315 22.48 3.62 -11.97
CA THR A 315 23.72 3.10 -12.55
C THR A 315 24.70 4.26 -12.73
N ASP A 316 25.99 4.01 -12.98
CA ASP A 316 27.08 5.02 -13.02
C ASP A 316 26.82 6.28 -13.90
N GLU A 317 25.79 6.27 -14.75
CA GLU A 317 25.32 7.41 -15.53
C GLU A 317 23.97 7.96 -15.01
N LEU A 318 23.96 9.24 -14.63
CA LEU A 318 22.74 10.01 -14.31
C LEU A 318 21.92 10.20 -15.59
N VAL A 319 20.88 9.39 -15.79
CA VAL A 319 19.93 9.57 -16.90
C VAL A 319 18.97 10.73 -16.57
N ASP A 320 18.77 11.61 -17.55
CA ASP A 320 18.08 12.90 -17.45
C ASP A 320 16.66 12.79 -16.84
N TRP A 321 16.30 13.77 -16.00
CA TRP A 321 15.10 13.79 -15.14
C TRP A 321 13.78 14.07 -15.89
N ASP A 322 13.81 14.12 -17.21
CA ASP A 322 12.73 14.65 -18.06
C ASP A 322 11.56 13.68 -18.29
N GLN A 323 11.60 12.46 -17.75
CA GLN A 323 10.43 11.57 -17.74
C GLN A 323 9.72 11.63 -16.39
N PRO A 324 8.47 12.16 -16.32
CA PRO A 324 7.69 12.04 -15.10
C PRO A 324 7.46 10.56 -14.79
N LEU A 325 7.87 10.15 -13.59
CA LEU A 325 7.60 8.81 -13.07
C LEU A 325 6.09 8.57 -13.09
N SER A 326 5.64 7.44 -13.65
CA SER A 326 4.24 7.03 -13.50
C SER A 326 3.98 6.75 -12.02
N TYR A 327 3.14 7.57 -11.39
CA TYR A 327 2.65 7.35 -10.03
C TYR A 327 1.43 6.42 -9.99
N GLY A 328 1.06 5.80 -11.11
CA GLY A 328 -0.12 4.96 -11.20
C GLY A 328 -0.01 3.74 -10.28
N GLN A 329 -1.08 3.48 -9.54
CA GLN A 329 -1.24 2.24 -8.78
C GLN A 329 -1.69 1.11 -9.71
N LYS A 330 -1.27 -0.12 -9.37
CA LYS A 330 -1.85 -1.32 -9.97
C LYS A 330 -3.36 -1.33 -9.78
N THR A 331 -4.09 -1.72 -10.83
CA THR A 331 -5.53 -1.91 -10.77
C THR A 331 -5.89 -3.04 -9.81
N VAL A 332 -7.15 -3.05 -9.33
CA VAL A 332 -7.72 -4.13 -8.51
C VAL A 332 -7.42 -5.48 -9.18
N GLY A 333 -6.68 -6.35 -8.48
CA GLY A 333 -6.16 -7.62 -9.01
C GLY A 333 -4.63 -7.71 -9.13
N GLY A 334 -3.89 -6.59 -9.01
CA GLY A 334 -2.44 -6.59 -8.88
C GLY A 334 -1.64 -6.81 -10.18
N TYR A 335 -2.32 -6.83 -11.32
CA TYR A 335 -1.71 -6.97 -12.65
C TYR A 335 -1.08 -5.66 -13.14
N VAL A 336 -0.06 -5.78 -13.99
CA VAL A 336 0.63 -4.65 -14.63
C VAL A 336 0.12 -4.50 -16.07
N GLY A 337 -0.25 -3.29 -16.46
CA GLY A 337 -0.66 -2.95 -17.82
C GLY A 337 0.51 -2.74 -18.78
N LEU A 338 0.20 -2.46 -20.05
CA LEU A 338 1.18 -2.07 -21.06
C LEU A 338 0.80 -0.71 -21.63
N LYS A 339 1.75 0.23 -21.67
CA LYS A 339 1.54 1.56 -22.27
C LYS A 339 1.26 1.42 -23.76
N ASN A 340 0.27 2.16 -24.26
CA ASN A 340 0.03 2.28 -25.70
C ASN A 340 0.99 3.33 -26.29
N GLY A 341 1.78 2.94 -27.31
CA GLY A 341 2.69 3.83 -28.03
C GLY A 341 2.01 4.75 -29.06
N GLY A 342 0.70 4.60 -29.25
CA GLY A 342 -0.13 5.32 -30.21
C GLY A 342 -1.18 4.39 -30.78
N ALA A 343 -0.74 3.48 -31.65
CA ALA A 343 -1.55 2.48 -32.35
C ALA A 343 -1.17 1.04 -31.97
N THR A 344 -0.52 0.82 -30.82
CA THR A 344 0.08 -0.48 -30.44
C THR A 344 -0.84 -1.39 -29.61
N CYS A 345 -2.15 -1.13 -29.60
CA CYS A 345 -3.08 -1.93 -28.81
C CYS A 345 -3.14 -3.41 -29.23
N TYR A 346 -2.97 -3.69 -30.52
CA TYR A 346 -2.89 -5.06 -31.06
C TYR A 346 -1.72 -5.85 -30.47
N MET A 347 -0.56 -5.19 -30.28
CA MET A 347 0.59 -5.79 -29.62
C MET A 347 0.30 -6.05 -28.15
N ASN A 348 -0.22 -5.03 -27.45
CA ASN A 348 -0.50 -5.10 -26.02
C ASN A 348 -1.49 -6.25 -25.70
N SER A 349 -2.53 -6.44 -26.51
CA SER A 349 -3.47 -7.55 -26.35
C SER A 349 -2.77 -8.91 -26.50
N VAL A 350 -1.92 -9.07 -27.52
CA VAL A 350 -1.20 -10.34 -27.77
C VAL A 350 -0.20 -10.64 -26.66
N PHE A 351 0.57 -9.64 -26.22
CA PHE A 351 1.53 -9.80 -25.12
C PHE A 351 0.85 -10.24 -23.83
N GLN A 352 -0.25 -9.58 -23.45
CA GLN A 352 -0.99 -9.93 -22.24
C GLN A 352 -1.57 -11.34 -22.35
N GLN A 353 -2.12 -11.72 -23.52
CA GLN A 353 -2.66 -13.07 -23.73
C GLN A 353 -1.59 -14.16 -23.60
N LEU A 354 -0.39 -13.93 -24.17
CA LEU A 354 0.76 -14.83 -24.06
C LEU A 354 1.28 -14.90 -22.62
N PHE A 355 1.45 -13.75 -21.96
CA PHE A 355 1.96 -13.67 -20.58
C PHE A 355 1.07 -14.40 -19.58
N MET A 356 -0.24 -14.38 -19.81
CA MET A 356 -1.22 -15.06 -18.95
C MET A 356 -1.22 -16.58 -19.10
N GLN A 357 -0.50 -17.15 -20.09
CA GLN A 357 -0.25 -18.59 -20.18
C GLN A 357 0.93 -18.98 -19.28
N PRO A 358 0.71 -19.73 -18.17
CA PRO A 358 1.77 -20.01 -17.19
C PRO A 358 2.98 -20.72 -17.79
N GLU A 359 2.75 -21.69 -18.68
CA GLU A 359 3.83 -22.47 -19.30
C GLU A 359 4.65 -21.62 -20.28
N VAL A 360 4.00 -20.77 -21.10
CA VAL A 360 4.72 -19.82 -21.97
C VAL A 360 5.59 -18.88 -21.15
N ARG A 361 5.03 -18.28 -20.09
CA ARG A 361 5.75 -17.37 -19.22
C ARG A 361 6.96 -18.04 -18.58
N LYS A 362 6.81 -19.26 -18.06
CA LYS A 362 7.92 -20.03 -17.46
C LYS A 362 9.00 -20.36 -18.48
N THR A 363 8.63 -20.86 -19.66
CA THR A 363 9.58 -21.22 -20.71
C THR A 363 10.37 -20.01 -21.20
N VAL A 364 9.71 -18.88 -21.45
CA VAL A 364 10.38 -17.65 -21.88
C VAL A 364 11.31 -17.09 -20.80
N LEU A 365 10.85 -17.02 -19.54
CA LEU A 365 11.68 -16.50 -18.44
C LEU A 365 12.81 -17.46 -18.01
N GLY A 366 12.66 -18.76 -18.23
CA GLY A 366 13.66 -19.77 -17.88
C GLY A 366 14.79 -19.94 -18.91
N CYS A 367 14.63 -19.39 -20.11
CA CYS A 367 15.62 -19.52 -21.18
C CYS A 367 16.78 -18.51 -21.02
N ILE A 368 18.03 -18.96 -21.14
CA ILE A 368 19.22 -18.10 -21.14
C ILE A 368 19.71 -17.98 -22.59
N GLU A 369 19.46 -16.83 -23.21
CA GLU A 369 19.63 -16.66 -24.67
C GLU A 369 20.95 -15.98 -25.07
N CYS A 370 21.26 -14.77 -24.56
CA CYS A 370 22.29 -13.91 -25.19
C CYS A 370 23.25 -13.20 -24.22
N ALA A 371 24.41 -12.82 -24.77
CA ALA A 371 25.40 -11.99 -24.08
C ALA A 371 24.91 -10.54 -23.92
N ASP A 372 25.43 -9.82 -22.92
CA ASP A 372 24.94 -8.47 -22.58
C ASP A 372 24.95 -7.47 -23.75
N ALA A 373 25.91 -7.59 -24.66
CA ALA A 373 26.05 -6.71 -25.82
C ALA A 373 24.88 -6.82 -26.83
N GLU A 374 24.16 -7.94 -26.84
CA GLU A 374 23.12 -8.24 -27.84
C GLU A 374 21.70 -7.96 -27.34
N LYS A 375 21.54 -7.80 -26.02
CA LYS A 375 20.25 -7.59 -25.33
C LYS A 375 19.42 -6.43 -25.90
N LYS A 376 20.07 -5.34 -26.32
CA LYS A 376 19.37 -4.15 -26.84
C LYS A 376 18.59 -4.43 -28.12
N ASN A 377 19.09 -5.34 -28.97
CA ASN A 377 18.50 -5.65 -30.27
C ASN A 377 17.78 -7.01 -30.32
N SER A 378 17.91 -7.85 -29.28
CA SER A 378 17.19 -9.14 -29.21
C SER A 378 15.72 -8.93 -28.89
N VAL A 379 14.83 -9.33 -29.81
CA VAL A 379 13.38 -9.33 -29.57
C VAL A 379 13.02 -10.22 -28.38
N PHE A 380 13.66 -11.37 -28.25
CA PHE A 380 13.38 -12.33 -27.19
C PHE A 380 13.77 -11.78 -25.81
N PHE A 381 14.94 -11.15 -25.67
CA PHE A 381 15.31 -10.48 -24.43
C PHE A 381 14.33 -9.37 -24.05
N GLN A 382 13.85 -8.57 -25.02
CA GLN A 382 12.85 -7.53 -24.75
C GLN A 382 11.51 -8.12 -24.26
N ILE A 383 11.13 -9.31 -24.73
CA ILE A 383 9.96 -10.05 -24.22
C ILE A 383 10.24 -10.57 -22.81
N GLN A 384 11.43 -11.09 -22.52
CA GLN A 384 11.81 -11.51 -21.17
C GLN A 384 11.77 -10.34 -20.18
N ALA A 385 12.33 -9.18 -20.55
CA ALA A 385 12.28 -7.97 -19.74
C ALA A 385 10.83 -7.51 -19.51
N MET A 386 9.99 -7.57 -20.56
CA MET A 386 8.57 -7.26 -20.45
C MET A 386 7.84 -8.24 -19.52
N PHE A 387 8.03 -9.55 -19.68
CA PHE A 387 7.39 -10.56 -18.84
C PHE A 387 7.87 -10.48 -17.39
N GLY A 388 9.15 -10.18 -17.17
CA GLY A 388 9.70 -9.90 -15.84
C GLY A 388 9.04 -8.69 -15.19
N ALA A 389 8.87 -7.59 -15.95
CA ALA A 389 8.17 -6.41 -15.46
C ALA A 389 6.68 -6.68 -15.18
N LEU A 390 6.00 -7.43 -16.05
CA LEU A 390 4.59 -7.80 -15.86
C LEU A 390 4.39 -8.69 -14.63
N LEU A 391 5.38 -9.52 -14.30
CA LEU A 391 5.36 -10.42 -13.15
C LEU A 391 5.73 -9.71 -11.83
N GLY A 392 6.74 -8.84 -11.85
CA GLY A 392 7.39 -8.34 -10.63
C GLY A 392 7.36 -6.82 -10.42
N SER A 393 6.98 -6.01 -11.41
CA SER A 393 6.97 -4.56 -11.23
C SER A 393 5.84 -4.14 -10.28
N SER A 394 6.07 -3.09 -9.49
CA SER A 394 5.04 -2.42 -8.67
C SER A 394 4.32 -1.29 -9.40
N LEU A 395 4.75 -0.94 -10.62
CA LEU A 395 4.11 0.06 -11.48
C LEU A 395 2.75 -0.40 -11.99
N ASP A 396 1.89 0.55 -12.33
CA ASP A 396 0.61 0.29 -13.00
C ASP A 396 0.78 -0.23 -14.43
N HIS A 397 1.86 0.17 -15.11
CA HIS A 397 2.15 -0.28 -16.46
C HIS A 397 3.65 -0.35 -16.76
N TYR A 398 4.02 -1.23 -17.69
CA TYR A 398 5.33 -1.25 -18.33
C TYR A 398 5.25 -0.56 -19.70
N THR A 399 6.33 0.12 -20.11
CA THR A 399 6.44 0.74 -21.44
C THR A 399 7.36 -0.09 -22.33
N PRO A 400 6.85 -0.78 -23.38
CA PRO A 400 7.64 -1.62 -24.30
C PRO A 400 8.61 -0.90 -25.25
N GLN A 401 9.30 0.16 -24.82
CA GLN A 401 10.21 0.93 -25.67
C GLN A 401 11.32 0.09 -26.30
N GLY A 402 11.94 -0.79 -25.51
CA GLY A 402 12.98 -1.68 -26.01
C GLY A 402 12.45 -2.66 -27.06
N PHE A 403 11.25 -3.21 -26.85
CA PHE A 403 10.60 -4.06 -27.86
C PHE A 403 10.30 -3.29 -29.16
N TRP A 404 9.73 -2.07 -29.08
CA TRP A 404 9.47 -1.25 -30.27
C TRP A 404 10.77 -0.93 -31.05
N GLY A 405 11.88 -0.76 -30.34
CA GLY A 405 13.20 -0.54 -30.93
C GLY A 405 13.89 -1.79 -31.48
N ALA A 406 13.53 -2.99 -31.02
CA ALA A 406 14.12 -4.26 -31.45
C ALA A 406 13.30 -4.98 -32.54
N PHE A 407 11.97 -4.90 -32.47
CA PHE A 407 11.07 -5.54 -33.42
C PHE A 407 11.12 -4.83 -34.78
N ARG A 408 11.28 -5.61 -35.85
CA ARG A 408 11.44 -5.11 -37.22
C ARG A 408 10.17 -5.37 -38.02
N ASP A 409 9.79 -4.45 -38.90
CA ASP A 409 8.71 -4.63 -39.87
C ASP A 409 9.18 -5.47 -41.08
N TYR A 410 8.34 -5.53 -42.12
CA TYR A 410 8.63 -6.29 -43.35
C TYR A 410 9.80 -5.74 -44.15
N ASP A 411 10.07 -4.43 -44.03
CA ASP A 411 11.15 -3.74 -44.73
C ASP A 411 12.46 -3.76 -43.90
N GLY A 412 12.47 -4.43 -42.75
CA GLY A 412 13.61 -4.50 -41.85
C GLY A 412 13.83 -3.21 -41.05
N MET A 413 12.83 -2.32 -41.00
CA MET A 413 12.86 -1.09 -40.23
C MET A 413 12.21 -1.30 -38.85
N PRO A 414 12.53 -0.50 -37.83
CA PRO A 414 11.83 -0.56 -36.54
C PRO A 414 10.33 -0.33 -36.71
N VAL A 415 9.51 -1.05 -35.95
CA VAL A 415 8.06 -0.98 -36.10
C VAL A 415 7.51 0.44 -35.89
N ASN A 416 6.63 0.88 -36.80
CA ASN A 416 5.96 2.16 -36.67
C ASN A 416 4.82 2.09 -35.64
N ILE A 417 5.05 2.61 -34.44
CA ILE A 417 4.06 2.61 -33.33
C ILE A 417 2.80 3.45 -33.59
N ARG A 418 2.73 4.18 -34.72
CA ARG A 418 1.57 4.96 -35.14
C ARG A 418 0.68 4.22 -36.15
N GLU A 419 1.09 3.04 -36.58
CA GLU A 419 0.34 2.21 -37.51
C GLU A 419 -0.35 1.05 -36.80
N HIS A 420 -1.64 0.88 -37.08
CA HIS A 420 -2.39 -0.29 -36.64
C HIS A 420 -2.08 -1.47 -37.54
N GLN A 421 -1.94 -2.66 -36.94
CA GLN A 421 -1.81 -3.92 -37.65
C GLN A 421 -2.81 -4.94 -37.12
N ASP A 422 -3.00 -6.01 -37.89
CA ASP A 422 -3.79 -7.16 -37.46
C ASP A 422 -3.08 -7.88 -36.29
N ALA A 423 -3.82 -8.14 -35.21
CA ALA A 423 -3.27 -8.77 -34.01
C ALA A 423 -2.86 -10.22 -34.25
N PHE A 424 -3.56 -10.94 -35.13
CA PHE A 424 -3.25 -12.32 -35.47
C PHE A 424 -2.00 -12.41 -36.35
N GLU A 425 -1.86 -11.50 -37.30
CA GLU A 425 -0.64 -11.37 -38.10
C GLU A 425 0.58 -11.07 -37.22
N PHE A 426 0.45 -10.12 -36.29
CA PHE A 426 1.48 -9.83 -35.30
C PHE A 426 1.80 -11.06 -34.42
N PHE A 427 0.78 -11.78 -33.95
CA PHE A 427 0.94 -12.99 -33.15
C PHE A 427 1.78 -14.04 -33.86
N ASN A 428 1.51 -14.34 -35.14
CA ASN A 428 2.27 -15.36 -35.87
C ASN A 428 3.75 -14.97 -36.00
N ARG A 429 4.04 -13.71 -36.34
CA ARG A 429 5.42 -13.22 -36.43
C ARG A 429 6.15 -13.27 -35.10
N LEU A 430 5.46 -12.91 -34.01
CA LEU A 430 6.01 -12.96 -32.68
C LEU A 430 6.25 -14.42 -32.22
N TYR A 431 5.29 -15.30 -32.50
CA TYR A 431 5.36 -16.73 -32.20
C TYR A 431 6.58 -17.36 -32.88
N ASP A 432 6.77 -17.12 -34.17
CA ASP A 432 7.90 -17.66 -34.93
C ASP A 432 9.24 -17.17 -34.37
N ALA A 433 9.35 -15.86 -34.07
CA ALA A 433 10.56 -15.29 -33.49
C ALA A 433 10.92 -15.91 -32.11
N ILE A 434 9.92 -16.11 -31.25
CA ILE A 434 10.15 -16.75 -29.93
C ILE A 434 10.52 -18.22 -30.12
N ASP A 435 9.79 -18.95 -30.97
CA ASP A 435 9.96 -20.39 -31.15
C ASP A 435 11.29 -20.74 -31.83
N GLU A 436 11.78 -19.91 -32.77
CA GLU A 436 13.12 -20.05 -33.36
C GLU A 436 14.24 -19.87 -32.34
N THR A 437 14.14 -18.85 -31.47
CA THR A 437 15.07 -18.69 -30.35
C THR A 437 15.02 -19.91 -29.44
N LEU A 438 13.83 -20.33 -29.00
CA LEU A 438 13.69 -21.47 -28.08
C LEU A 438 14.23 -22.77 -28.69
N LYS A 439 14.05 -23.00 -29.99
CA LYS A 439 14.66 -24.15 -30.68
C LYS A 439 16.18 -24.13 -30.61
N THR A 440 16.79 -22.94 -30.68
CA THR A 440 18.25 -22.77 -30.63
C THR A 440 18.81 -23.05 -29.24
N TYR A 441 18.19 -22.49 -28.20
CA TYR A 441 18.76 -22.47 -26.84
C TYR A 441 18.10 -23.47 -25.86
N HIS A 442 16.86 -23.88 -26.11
CA HIS A 442 16.03 -24.71 -25.24
C HIS A 442 15.09 -25.66 -26.03
N PRO A 443 15.61 -26.54 -26.91
CA PRO A 443 14.80 -27.34 -27.86
C PRO A 443 13.77 -28.28 -27.22
N THR A 444 13.91 -28.57 -25.92
CA THR A 444 12.96 -29.37 -25.17
C THR A 444 11.67 -28.64 -24.80
N GLU A 445 11.64 -27.31 -24.83
CA GLU A 445 10.54 -26.48 -24.37
C GLU A 445 10.26 -25.36 -25.38
N THR A 446 9.55 -25.72 -26.46
CA THR A 446 9.20 -24.79 -27.56
C THR A 446 7.73 -24.39 -27.46
N LEU A 447 7.36 -23.23 -28.04
CA LEU A 447 5.96 -22.82 -28.10
C LEU A 447 5.12 -23.81 -28.90
N ALA A 448 5.71 -24.47 -29.90
CA ALA A 448 5.05 -25.54 -30.65
C ALA A 448 4.58 -26.71 -29.78
N LYS A 449 5.21 -26.97 -28.62
CA LYS A 449 4.73 -28.00 -27.68
C LYS A 449 3.55 -27.52 -26.84
N ILE A 450 3.43 -26.20 -26.65
CA ILE A 450 2.39 -25.58 -25.83
C ILE A 450 1.12 -25.35 -26.66
N PHE A 451 1.27 -24.79 -27.86
CA PHE A 451 0.16 -24.39 -28.74
C PHE A 451 -0.05 -25.28 -29.96
N GLY A 452 0.98 -26.04 -30.35
CA GLY A 452 0.97 -26.76 -31.62
C GLY A 452 0.00 -27.94 -31.64
N GLY A 453 -0.71 -28.07 -32.76
CA GLY A 453 -1.53 -29.23 -33.10
C GLY A 453 -1.25 -29.71 -34.52
N ILE A 454 -1.93 -30.79 -34.92
CA ILE A 454 -1.81 -31.37 -36.26
C ILE A 454 -3.22 -31.56 -36.83
N PHE A 455 -3.47 -31.03 -38.01
CA PHE A 455 -4.63 -31.34 -38.83
C PHE A 455 -4.33 -32.54 -39.72
N ALA A 456 -5.32 -33.41 -39.90
CA ALA A 456 -5.33 -34.38 -40.99
C ALA A 456 -6.13 -33.79 -42.17
N GLN A 457 -5.45 -33.21 -43.16
CA GLN A 457 -6.08 -32.71 -44.36
C GLN A 457 -6.41 -33.88 -45.29
N GLN A 458 -7.71 -34.15 -45.45
CA GLN A 458 -8.18 -35.25 -46.28
C GLN A 458 -8.83 -34.74 -47.57
N VAL A 459 -8.38 -35.30 -48.70
CA VAL A 459 -8.99 -35.08 -50.02
C VAL A 459 -9.65 -36.39 -50.45
N ILE A 460 -10.98 -36.41 -50.41
CA ILE A 460 -11.79 -37.59 -50.76
C ILE A 460 -12.52 -37.32 -52.07
N CYS A 461 -12.17 -38.06 -53.12
CA CYS A 461 -12.85 -37.92 -54.40
C CYS A 461 -14.25 -38.54 -54.35
N ARG A 462 -15.26 -37.85 -54.89
CA ARG A 462 -16.65 -38.35 -54.91
C ARG A 462 -16.93 -39.34 -56.05
N GLY A 463 -16.14 -39.33 -57.12
CA GLY A 463 -16.38 -40.12 -58.34
C GLY A 463 -15.44 -41.31 -58.55
N CYS A 464 -14.47 -41.53 -57.65
CA CYS A 464 -13.53 -42.65 -57.72
C CYS A 464 -13.04 -43.00 -56.30
N PRO A 465 -12.49 -44.20 -56.06
CA PRO A 465 -12.13 -44.67 -54.71
C PRO A 465 -10.84 -44.04 -54.14
N HIS A 466 -10.32 -42.97 -54.75
CA HIS A 466 -9.10 -42.32 -54.30
C HIS A 466 -9.35 -41.42 -53.08
N LYS A 467 -8.56 -41.66 -52.02
CA LYS A 467 -8.45 -40.81 -50.84
C LYS A 467 -6.97 -40.43 -50.66
N SER A 468 -6.70 -39.16 -50.38
CA SER A 468 -5.39 -38.67 -49.94
C SER A 468 -5.54 -38.04 -48.55
N GLU A 469 -4.52 -38.20 -47.72
CA GLU A 469 -4.45 -37.70 -46.36
C GLU A 469 -3.04 -37.17 -46.11
N LYS A 470 -2.94 -35.94 -45.62
CA LYS A 470 -1.69 -35.26 -45.30
C LYS A 470 -1.82 -34.59 -43.94
N GLU A 471 -0.80 -34.77 -43.11
CA GLU A 471 -0.70 -34.08 -41.82
C GLU A 471 -0.15 -32.67 -42.01
N GLU A 472 -0.78 -31.67 -41.40
CA GLU A 472 -0.36 -30.27 -41.43
C GLU A 472 -0.38 -29.69 -40.02
N ALA A 473 0.76 -29.17 -39.56
CA ALA A 473 0.85 -28.57 -38.24
C ALA A 473 0.14 -27.21 -38.20
N PHE A 474 -0.43 -26.86 -37.05
CA PHE A 474 -1.04 -25.55 -36.82
C PHE A 474 -0.69 -25.02 -35.43
N ALA A 475 -0.62 -23.69 -35.30
CA ALA A 475 -0.51 -23.00 -34.01
C ALA A 475 -1.82 -22.31 -33.58
N ALA A 476 -2.73 -22.09 -34.53
CA ALA A 476 -4.04 -21.50 -34.30
C ALA A 476 -5.07 -22.06 -35.29
N ILE A 477 -6.35 -22.03 -34.90
CA ILE A 477 -7.47 -22.49 -35.73
C ILE A 477 -8.32 -21.27 -36.08
N SER A 478 -8.42 -20.97 -37.38
CA SER A 478 -9.37 -19.95 -37.87
C SER A 478 -10.76 -20.57 -38.00
N VAL A 479 -11.75 -19.95 -37.38
CA VAL A 479 -13.15 -20.41 -37.40
C VAL A 479 -14.00 -19.36 -38.09
N ASP A 480 -14.83 -19.79 -39.03
CA ASP A 480 -15.74 -18.89 -39.74
C ASP A 480 -16.80 -18.33 -38.79
N VAL A 481 -16.92 -17.00 -38.77
CA VAL A 481 -17.98 -16.27 -38.07
C VAL A 481 -18.92 -15.69 -39.11
N LYS A 482 -20.23 -15.96 -38.98
CA LYS A 482 -21.27 -15.51 -39.90
C LYS A 482 -21.95 -14.22 -39.45
#